data_AF-A0A6P0JTU8-F1
#
_entry.id   AF-A0A6P0JTU8-F1
#
_cell.length_a   1.000
_cell.length_b   1.000
_cell.length_c   1.000
_cell.angle_alpha   90.00
_cell.angle_beta   90.00
_cell.angle_gamma   90.00
#
_symmetry.space_group_name_H-M   'P 1'
#
loop_
_entity.id
_entity.type
_entity.pdbx_description
1 polymer ?
#
loop_
_entity_poly.entity_id
_entity_poly.type
_entity_poly.pdbx_seq_one_letter_code
_entity_poly.pdbx_strand_id
1 'polypeptide(L)'
;MFSRSYRNPYYTRRKRRFPRIWQLFFGIIVILILLELLTWAFLSFTGSGKTLNNNYQKPEVVYQLKFLNQNGEPFIGLDSPGQLLVQKTGGQGYELLPQNTSSLWQINEQGFRDQDPLPLEKPPQEKRIFLLGGSTAFGQGTNSNAETITTFLENRLQERLDQQKRSPEKYRPEVLPITAAQREEALSLPPKIQTGQYRVINAGVPGYASGNILAQFALKILPYQPDVVIVLGGYDDLTLPETEEMREIPRLDYLLNHPVRHFWIAITQPIQQFFAKTSIFKTLQLFVFKPEPSLTQKTLAVAPQNQSLVDYLP
;
A
#
# COMPACT_ATOMS: atom_id res chain seq x y z
N MET A 1 72.72 -54.35 41.18
CA MET A 1 73.12 -53.66 39.94
C MET A 1 71.86 -53.30 39.14
N PHE A 2 71.68 -52.01 38.90
CA PHE A 2 70.99 -51.35 37.77
C PHE A 2 69.48 -51.51 37.48
N SER A 3 68.79 -50.41 37.76
CA SER A 3 67.63 -49.74 37.14
C SER A 3 67.26 -50.05 35.67
N ARG A 4 65.94 -49.98 35.34
CA ARG A 4 65.28 -48.83 34.65
C ARG A 4 63.80 -49.10 34.29
N SER A 5 63.02 -48.04 34.52
CA SER A 5 61.67 -47.63 34.04
C SER A 5 61.29 -47.98 32.59
N TYR A 6 60.00 -48.20 32.27
CA TYR A 6 59.17 -47.28 31.44
C TYR A 6 57.69 -47.71 31.19
N ARG A 7 56.77 -46.82 31.64
CA ARG A 7 55.54 -46.23 31.04
C ARG A 7 54.53 -46.99 30.13
N ASN A 8 53.29 -46.93 30.63
CA ASN A 8 51.98 -46.50 30.05
C ASN A 8 51.25 -47.32 28.96
N PRO A 9 49.95 -47.65 29.16
CA PRO A 9 49.11 -48.25 28.13
C PRO A 9 48.60 -47.17 27.17
N TYR A 10 48.89 -47.34 25.89
CA TYR A 10 48.37 -46.47 24.83
C TYR A 10 46.84 -46.62 24.70
N TYR A 11 46.13 -45.56 25.05
CA TYR A 11 44.80 -45.22 24.54
C TYR A 11 44.80 -45.28 22.99
N THR A 12 44.09 -46.24 22.40
CA THR A 12 43.77 -46.19 20.97
C THR A 12 42.57 -45.27 20.75
N ARG A 13 42.84 -43.99 20.49
CA ARG A 13 41.84 -43.05 19.96
C ARG A 13 41.38 -43.55 18.58
N ARG A 14 40.22 -44.20 18.50
CA ARG A 14 39.47 -44.36 17.25
C ARG A 14 39.23 -42.97 16.67
N LYS A 15 39.97 -42.58 15.62
CA LYS A 15 39.65 -41.40 14.80
C LYS A 15 38.23 -41.59 14.26
N ARG A 16 37.25 -40.89 14.83
CA ARG A 16 35.91 -40.75 14.24
C ARG A 16 36.10 -40.10 12.88
N ARG A 17 36.15 -40.91 11.81
CA ARG A 17 36.14 -40.41 10.44
C ARG A 17 34.82 -39.65 10.29
N PHE A 18 34.92 -38.38 9.93
CA PHE A 18 33.75 -37.59 9.55
C PHE A 18 33.01 -38.36 8.45
N PRO A 19 31.70 -38.58 8.54
CA PRO A 19 31.01 -39.46 7.59
C PRO A 19 31.14 -38.85 6.19
N ARG A 20 31.46 -39.67 5.16
CA ARG A 20 31.61 -39.21 3.77
C ARG A 20 30.41 -38.39 3.26
N ILE A 21 29.22 -38.66 3.81
CA ILE A 21 27.98 -37.91 3.54
C ILE A 21 28.12 -36.43 3.93
N TRP A 22 28.76 -36.11 5.06
CA TRP A 22 28.99 -34.73 5.47
C TRP A 22 30.04 -34.04 4.59
N GLN A 23 31.04 -34.77 4.10
CA GLN A 23 32.03 -34.22 3.15
C GLN A 23 31.38 -33.85 1.81
N LEU A 24 30.46 -34.68 1.31
CA LEU A 24 29.66 -34.38 0.13
C LEU A 24 28.74 -33.17 0.37
N PHE A 25 28.08 -33.12 1.52
CA PHE A 25 27.21 -32.00 1.91
C PHE A 25 27.96 -30.65 1.96
N PHE A 26 29.11 -30.61 2.65
CA PHE A 26 29.95 -29.40 2.69
C PHE A 26 30.54 -29.07 1.31
N GLY A 27 30.89 -30.07 0.50
CA GLY A 27 31.33 -29.85 -0.88
C GLY A 27 30.28 -29.17 -1.74
N ILE A 28 29.02 -29.60 -1.65
CA ILE A 28 27.88 -28.98 -2.35
C ILE A 28 27.69 -27.53 -1.89
N ILE A 29 27.77 -27.25 -0.59
CA ILE A 29 27.67 -25.88 -0.05
C ILE A 29 28.78 -24.97 -0.60
N VAL A 30 30.03 -25.45 -0.62
CA VAL A 30 31.17 -24.68 -1.15
C VAL A 30 30.99 -24.38 -2.64
N ILE A 31 30.48 -25.35 -3.41
CA ILE A 31 30.17 -25.16 -4.84
C ILE A 31 29.08 -24.11 -5.02
N LEU A 32 28.02 -24.14 -4.22
CA LEU A 32 26.94 -23.14 -4.28
C LEU A 32 27.43 -21.73 -3.92
N ILE A 33 28.34 -21.59 -2.94
CA ILE A 33 28.95 -20.30 -2.59
C ILE A 33 29.83 -19.78 -3.73
N LEU A 34 30.64 -20.63 -4.35
CA LEU A 34 31.47 -20.26 -5.49
C LEU A 34 30.61 -19.84 -6.69
N LEU A 35 29.51 -20.55 -6.95
CA LEU A 35 28.58 -20.22 -8.02
C LEU A 35 27.87 -18.87 -7.77
N GLU A 36 27.56 -18.56 -6.52
CA GLU A 36 26.98 -17.26 -6.13
C GLU A 36 27.97 -16.11 -6.36
N LEU A 37 29.23 -16.29 -5.98
CA LEU A 37 30.28 -15.28 -6.20
C LEU A 37 30.53 -15.05 -7.70
N LEU A 38 30.55 -16.12 -8.50
CA LEU A 38 30.75 -16.02 -9.95
C LEU A 38 29.59 -15.30 -10.64
N THR A 39 28.36 -15.65 -10.30
CA THR A 39 27.17 -15.00 -10.88
C THR A 39 27.03 -13.55 -10.44
N TRP A 40 27.37 -13.23 -9.19
CA TRP A 40 27.44 -11.86 -8.70
C TRP A 40 28.48 -11.01 -9.45
N ALA A 41 29.70 -11.53 -9.63
CA ALA A 41 30.76 -10.85 -10.38
C ALA A 41 30.36 -10.63 -11.85
N PHE A 42 29.74 -11.62 -12.47
CA PHE A 42 29.23 -11.54 -13.83
C PHE A 42 28.13 -10.48 -14.00
N LEU A 43 27.11 -10.47 -13.13
CA LEU A 43 26.04 -9.47 -13.17
C LEU A 43 26.55 -8.04 -12.93
N SER A 44 27.58 -7.90 -12.10
CA SER A 44 28.23 -6.62 -11.81
C SER A 44 29.07 -6.11 -12.98
N PHE A 45 29.82 -6.99 -13.65
CA PHE A 45 30.67 -6.65 -14.80
C PHE A 45 29.86 -6.34 -16.07
N THR A 46 28.77 -7.09 -16.30
CA THR A 46 27.90 -6.91 -17.48
C THR A 46 26.90 -5.75 -17.35
N GLY A 47 26.84 -5.09 -16.20
CA GLY A 47 25.83 -4.05 -15.91
C GLY A 47 24.39 -4.56 -15.78
N SER A 48 24.14 -5.85 -16.01
CA SER A 48 22.81 -6.49 -15.96
C SER A 48 22.24 -6.58 -14.54
N GLY A 49 23.09 -6.46 -13.51
CA GLY A 49 22.64 -6.32 -12.13
C GLY A 49 21.84 -5.03 -11.89
N LYS A 50 22.12 -3.96 -12.65
CA LYS A 50 21.38 -2.69 -12.56
C LYS A 50 20.02 -2.76 -13.25
N THR A 51 19.88 -3.48 -14.36
CA THR A 51 18.59 -3.65 -15.06
C THR A 51 17.59 -4.53 -14.30
N LEU A 52 18.07 -5.47 -13.47
CA LEU A 52 17.23 -6.26 -12.57
C LEU A 52 16.83 -5.52 -11.29
N ASN A 53 17.68 -4.59 -10.79
CA ASN A 53 17.37 -3.74 -9.63
C ASN A 53 16.66 -2.44 -10.01
N ASN A 54 16.76 -1.96 -11.26
CA ASN A 54 16.07 -0.77 -11.79
C ASN A 54 14.58 -1.00 -12.06
N ASN A 55 13.98 -2.00 -11.42
CA ASN A 55 12.56 -1.94 -11.16
C ASN A 55 12.36 -0.80 -10.14
N TYR A 56 12.27 0.44 -10.65
CA TYR A 56 11.35 1.42 -10.06
C TYR A 56 10.12 0.62 -9.68
N GLN A 57 9.90 0.43 -8.37
CA GLN A 57 8.75 -0.34 -7.90
C GLN A 57 7.55 0.29 -8.59
N LYS A 58 6.94 -0.45 -9.51
CA LYS A 58 5.83 0.08 -10.30
C LYS A 58 4.82 0.62 -9.30
N PRO A 59 4.23 1.81 -9.53
CA PRO A 59 3.30 2.43 -8.58
C PRO A 59 2.24 1.45 -8.07
N GLU A 60 1.80 0.53 -8.93
CA GLU A 60 0.89 -0.58 -8.63
C GLU A 60 1.34 -1.45 -7.45
N VAL A 61 2.62 -1.81 -7.32
CA VAL A 61 3.14 -2.60 -6.19
C VAL A 61 3.20 -1.78 -4.91
N VAL A 62 3.44 -0.47 -5.01
CA VAL A 62 3.57 0.41 -3.85
C VAL A 62 2.20 0.57 -3.18
N TYR A 63 1.14 0.78 -3.98
CA TYR A 63 -0.25 0.88 -3.51
C TYR A 63 -0.92 -0.46 -3.13
N GLN A 64 -0.24 -1.60 -3.32
CA GLN A 64 -0.77 -2.89 -2.88
C GLN A 64 -0.79 -2.99 -1.36
N LEU A 65 -1.82 -3.69 -0.85
CA LEU A 65 -1.99 -3.93 0.57
C LEU A 65 -1.00 -4.98 1.07
N LYS A 66 -0.52 -4.78 2.30
CA LYS A 66 0.25 -5.76 3.05
C LYS A 66 -0.43 -6.02 4.39
N PHE A 67 -1.01 -7.20 4.50
CA PHE A 67 -1.81 -7.60 5.66
C PHE A 67 -0.93 -8.07 6.82
N LEU A 68 -1.14 -7.47 7.99
CA LEU A 68 -0.48 -7.81 9.24
C LEU A 68 -1.47 -8.47 10.21
N ASN A 69 -0.95 -9.39 11.05
CA ASN A 69 -1.67 -10.02 12.14
C ASN A 69 -1.81 -9.06 13.34
N GLN A 70 -2.43 -9.53 14.43
CA GLN A 70 -2.61 -8.74 15.67
C GLN A 70 -1.28 -8.34 16.33
N ASN A 71 -0.20 -9.08 16.07
CA ASN A 71 1.13 -8.82 16.61
C ASN A 71 1.97 -7.89 15.70
N GLY A 72 1.40 -7.40 14.58
CA GLY A 72 2.11 -6.56 13.60
C GLY A 72 3.01 -7.34 12.63
N GLU A 73 2.91 -8.67 12.59
CA GLU A 73 3.70 -9.49 11.68
C GLU A 73 2.91 -9.81 10.39
N PRO A 74 3.55 -9.86 9.22
CA PRO A 74 2.87 -10.22 7.97
C PRO A 74 2.22 -11.61 8.05
N PHE A 75 1.02 -11.78 7.47
CA PHE A 75 0.42 -13.10 7.38
C PHE A 75 1.28 -14.04 6.54
N ILE A 76 1.66 -15.16 7.14
CA ILE A 76 2.45 -16.19 6.47
C ILE A 76 1.60 -16.84 5.36
N GLY A 77 2.13 -16.86 4.13
CA GLY A 77 1.49 -17.48 2.97
C GLY A 77 0.53 -16.60 2.18
N LEU A 78 0.34 -15.35 2.62
CA LEU A 78 -0.16 -14.27 1.78
C LEU A 78 1.03 -13.63 1.06
N ASP A 79 1.09 -13.84 -0.26
CA ASP A 79 2.02 -13.08 -1.10
C ASP A 79 1.47 -11.66 -1.24
N SER A 80 1.97 -10.76 -0.41
CA SER A 80 1.53 -9.37 -0.35
C SER A 80 2.78 -8.48 -0.41
N PRO A 81 3.34 -8.28 -1.62
CA PRO A 81 4.56 -7.48 -1.83
C PRO A 81 4.34 -5.98 -1.61
N GLY A 82 3.09 -5.59 -1.29
CA GLY A 82 2.66 -4.24 -1.01
C GLY A 82 3.41 -3.53 0.11
N GLN A 83 3.36 -2.21 0.09
CA GLN A 83 3.91 -1.36 1.16
C GLN A 83 2.81 -0.72 2.01
N LEU A 84 1.56 -0.76 1.56
CA LEU A 84 0.45 -0.20 2.31
C LEU A 84 -0.01 -1.19 3.39
N LEU A 85 0.53 -1.02 4.58
CA LEU A 85 0.25 -1.84 5.76
C LEU A 85 -1.21 -1.70 6.20
N VAL A 86 -1.85 -2.85 6.35
CA VAL A 86 -3.22 -2.97 6.86
C VAL A 86 -3.33 -4.05 7.92
N GLN A 87 -4.27 -3.89 8.84
CA GLN A 87 -4.55 -4.86 9.91
C GLN A 87 -6.03 -5.22 9.93
N LYS A 88 -6.37 -6.46 10.31
CA LYS A 88 -7.77 -6.90 10.43
C LYS A 88 -8.52 -6.09 11.49
N THR A 89 -9.75 -5.69 11.19
CA THR A 89 -10.68 -5.14 12.17
C THR A 89 -11.99 -5.92 12.16
N GLY A 90 -12.62 -6.10 13.32
CA GLY A 90 -13.84 -6.91 13.44
C GLY A 90 -15.08 -6.31 12.77
N GLY A 91 -15.03 -5.02 12.39
CA GLY A 91 -16.20 -4.32 11.83
C GLY A 91 -16.03 -3.83 10.39
N GLN A 92 -14.82 -3.48 9.96
CA GLN A 92 -14.57 -2.92 8.61
C GLN A 92 -13.85 -3.91 7.68
N GLY A 93 -13.56 -5.13 8.16
CA GLY A 93 -12.71 -6.12 7.51
C GLY A 93 -11.23 -5.87 7.81
N TYR A 94 -10.71 -4.71 7.42
CA TYR A 94 -9.34 -4.28 7.72
C TYR A 94 -9.24 -2.76 7.79
N GLU A 95 -8.14 -2.21 8.30
CA GLU A 95 -7.87 -0.78 8.30
C GLU A 95 -6.39 -0.47 8.00
N LEU A 96 -6.12 0.75 7.54
CA LEU A 96 -4.77 1.26 7.33
C LEU A 96 -4.07 1.48 8.67
N LEU A 97 -2.83 1.02 8.76
CA LEU A 97 -2.04 1.21 9.97
C LEU A 97 -1.50 2.65 10.07
N PRO A 98 -1.59 3.26 11.28
CA PRO A 98 -0.98 4.55 11.58
C PRO A 98 0.52 4.61 11.27
N GLN A 99 1.01 5.83 10.99
CA GLN A 99 2.44 6.12 10.78
C GLN A 99 3.08 5.36 9.59
N ASN A 100 2.27 4.66 8.79
CA ASN A 100 2.68 4.07 7.55
C ASN A 100 2.89 5.18 6.51
N THR A 101 4.15 5.59 6.32
CA THR A 101 4.52 6.71 5.46
C THR A 101 5.48 6.25 4.36
N SER A 102 5.28 6.77 3.16
CA SER A 102 6.16 6.62 2.02
C SER A 102 6.36 7.96 1.32
N SER A 103 7.09 7.99 0.21
CA SER A 103 7.14 9.19 -0.64
C SER A 103 5.78 9.52 -1.27
N LEU A 104 4.88 8.52 -1.40
CA LEU A 104 3.60 8.65 -2.11
C LEU A 104 2.43 8.96 -1.18
N TRP A 105 2.46 8.47 0.06
CA TRP A 105 1.38 8.71 1.03
C TRP A 105 1.92 8.92 2.44
N GLN A 106 1.10 9.57 3.25
CA GLN A 106 1.24 9.60 4.69
C GLN A 106 -0.09 9.23 5.32
N ILE A 107 -0.05 8.29 6.26
CA ILE A 107 -1.20 7.88 7.06
C ILE A 107 -1.05 8.46 8.47
N ASN A 108 -2.04 9.24 8.91
CA ASN A 108 -2.03 9.85 10.23
C ASN A 108 -2.30 8.83 11.34
N GLU A 109 -2.28 9.30 12.59
CA GLU A 109 -2.44 8.46 13.78
C GLU A 109 -3.81 7.74 13.85
N GLN A 110 -4.82 8.30 13.17
CA GLN A 110 -6.17 7.75 13.09
C GLN A 110 -6.35 6.80 11.90
N GLY A 111 -5.34 6.59 11.05
CA GLY A 111 -5.44 5.71 9.88
C GLY A 111 -6.07 6.36 8.64
N PHE A 112 -6.14 7.69 8.57
CA PHE A 112 -6.56 8.44 7.37
C PHE A 112 -5.35 8.81 6.52
N ARG A 113 -5.52 8.95 5.20
CA ARG A 113 -4.47 9.47 4.31
C ARG A 113 -4.39 10.99 4.46
N ASP A 114 -3.84 11.41 5.58
CA ASP A 114 -3.67 12.80 6.00
C ASP A 114 -2.33 12.94 6.73
N GLN A 115 -1.82 14.15 6.84
CA GLN A 115 -0.61 14.45 7.61
C GLN A 115 -0.93 14.76 9.07
N ASP A 116 -2.00 15.54 9.30
CA ASP A 116 -2.32 16.01 10.64
C ASP A 116 -3.29 15.06 11.37
N PRO A 117 -3.19 14.98 12.70
CA PRO A 117 -4.21 14.29 13.49
C PRO A 117 -5.55 15.03 13.41
N LEU A 118 -6.63 14.27 13.38
CA LEU A 118 -8.00 14.81 13.45
C LEU A 118 -8.55 14.62 14.87
N PRO A 119 -8.82 15.69 15.64
CA PRO A 119 -9.41 15.57 16.97
C PRO A 119 -10.88 15.13 16.88
N LEU A 120 -11.35 14.33 17.83
CA LEU A 120 -12.77 13.92 17.89
C LEU A 120 -13.68 15.12 18.15
N GLU A 121 -13.32 15.97 19.11
CA GLU A 121 -14.00 17.24 19.32
C GLU A 121 -13.74 18.17 18.12
N LYS A 122 -14.83 18.60 17.47
CA LYS A 122 -14.75 19.45 16.29
C LYS A 122 -14.44 20.89 16.71
N PRO A 123 -13.32 21.49 16.25
CA PRO A 123 -13.01 22.89 16.54
C PRO A 123 -14.13 23.84 16.09
N PRO A 124 -14.31 24.99 16.77
CA PRO A 124 -15.27 25.99 16.36
C PRO A 124 -15.03 26.44 14.92
N GLN A 125 -16.11 26.58 14.13
CA GLN A 125 -16.08 26.98 12.72
C GLN A 125 -15.40 26.00 11.76
N GLU A 126 -14.93 24.83 12.23
CA GLU A 126 -14.44 23.77 11.35
C GLU A 126 -15.60 23.05 10.66
N LYS A 127 -15.46 22.82 9.36
CA LYS A 127 -16.39 22.08 8.51
C LYS A 127 -15.66 20.86 7.97
N ARG A 128 -16.07 19.67 8.42
CA ARG A 128 -15.42 18.40 8.05
C ARG A 128 -16.09 17.76 6.86
N ILE A 129 -15.30 17.50 5.83
CA ILE A 129 -15.71 16.76 4.64
C ILE A 129 -14.89 15.47 4.60
N PHE A 130 -15.56 14.31 4.65
CA PHE A 130 -14.88 13.03 4.51
C PHE A 130 -15.07 12.48 3.11
N LEU A 131 -13.98 12.04 2.48
CA LEU A 131 -13.99 11.25 1.26
C LEU A 131 -13.76 9.78 1.62
N LEU A 132 -14.75 8.92 1.35
CA LEU A 132 -14.64 7.47 1.49
C LEU A 132 -14.60 6.80 0.13
N GLY A 133 -14.01 5.62 0.07
CA GLY A 133 -14.00 4.81 -1.14
C GLY A 133 -12.84 3.84 -1.22
N GLY A 134 -12.67 3.25 -2.40
CA GLY A 134 -11.59 2.30 -2.72
C GLY A 134 -10.28 3.00 -3.10
N SER A 135 -9.51 2.37 -3.99
CA SER A 135 -8.18 2.86 -4.40
C SER A 135 -8.22 4.20 -5.15
N THR A 136 -9.30 4.50 -5.87
CA THR A 136 -9.51 5.80 -6.52
C THR A 136 -9.65 6.92 -5.49
N ALA A 137 -10.48 6.73 -4.46
CA ALA A 137 -10.65 7.68 -3.37
C ALA A 137 -9.35 7.85 -2.56
N PHE A 138 -8.66 6.74 -2.31
CA PHE A 138 -7.33 6.77 -1.68
C PHE A 138 -6.38 7.67 -2.47
N GLY A 139 -6.46 7.67 -3.80
CA GLY A 139 -5.58 8.44 -4.69
C GLY A 139 -4.47 7.58 -5.28
N GLN A 140 -4.79 6.35 -5.72
CA GLN A 140 -3.84 5.51 -6.44
C GLN A 140 -3.35 6.25 -7.69
N GLY A 141 -2.02 6.32 -7.86
CA GLY A 141 -1.38 7.01 -8.97
C GLY A 141 -0.94 8.45 -8.66
N THR A 142 -1.30 9.02 -7.50
CA THR A 142 -0.74 10.31 -7.06
C THR A 142 0.68 10.12 -6.50
N ASN A 143 1.48 11.19 -6.53
CA ASN A 143 2.85 11.14 -6.02
C ASN A 143 2.99 11.60 -4.57
N SER A 144 1.92 12.12 -3.96
CA SER A 144 1.89 12.57 -2.57
C SER A 144 0.46 12.72 -2.07
N ASN A 145 0.29 13.02 -0.78
CA ASN A 145 -1.00 13.46 -0.23
C ASN A 145 -1.46 14.78 -0.86
N ALA A 146 -0.54 15.68 -1.22
CA ALA A 146 -0.88 17.00 -1.78
C ALA A 146 -1.53 16.94 -3.18
N GLU A 147 -1.31 15.83 -3.90
CA GLU A 147 -1.90 15.57 -5.21
C GLU A 147 -3.23 14.79 -5.15
N THR A 148 -3.76 14.57 -3.95
CA THR A 148 -5.05 13.89 -3.79
C THR A 148 -6.22 14.83 -4.08
N ILE A 149 -7.35 14.25 -4.50
CA ILE A 149 -8.59 15.01 -4.72
C ILE A 149 -9.05 15.76 -3.46
N THR A 150 -8.76 15.23 -2.26
CA THR A 150 -9.10 15.89 -1.00
C THR A 150 -8.32 17.18 -0.80
N THR A 151 -7.01 17.18 -1.06
CA THR A 151 -6.21 18.41 -0.98
C THR A 151 -6.63 19.43 -2.03
N PHE A 152 -6.88 19.00 -3.27
CA PHE A 152 -7.39 19.91 -4.30
C PHE A 152 -8.76 20.48 -3.96
N LEU A 153 -9.65 19.68 -3.38
CA LEU A 153 -10.96 20.14 -2.92
C LEU A 153 -10.83 21.16 -1.79
N GLU A 154 -9.99 20.90 -0.78
CA GLU A 154 -9.76 21.82 0.33
C GLU A 154 -9.23 23.18 -0.16
N ASN A 155 -8.21 23.16 -1.02
CA ASN A 155 -7.65 24.37 -1.64
C ASN A 155 -8.73 25.12 -2.45
N ARG A 156 -9.52 24.40 -3.24
CA ARG A 156 -10.58 25.02 -4.06
C ARG A 156 -11.68 25.66 -3.23
N LEU A 157 -12.02 25.08 -2.08
CA LEU A 157 -12.97 25.63 -1.11
C LEU A 157 -12.40 26.88 -0.45
N GLN A 158 -11.12 26.88 -0.08
CA GLN A 158 -10.45 28.05 0.47
C GLN A 158 -10.41 29.21 -0.54
N GLU A 159 -10.03 28.94 -1.79
CA GLU A 159 -10.07 29.93 -2.87
C GLU A 159 -11.48 30.50 -3.07
N ARG A 160 -12.50 29.63 -2.98
CA ARG A 160 -13.90 30.04 -3.10
C ARG A 160 -14.30 30.98 -1.96
N LEU A 161 -13.87 30.72 -0.73
CA LEU A 161 -14.10 31.61 0.40
C LEU A 161 -13.43 32.97 0.20
N ASP A 162 -12.19 32.99 -0.27
CA ASP A 162 -11.46 34.23 -0.49
C ASP A 162 -12.09 35.07 -1.61
N GLN A 163 -12.55 34.42 -2.68
CA GLN A 163 -13.33 35.09 -3.73
C GLN A 163 -14.64 35.67 -3.18
N GLN A 164 -15.37 34.93 -2.34
CA GLN A 164 -16.60 35.40 -1.69
C GLN A 164 -16.38 36.62 -0.79
N LYS A 165 -15.23 36.69 -0.11
CA LYS A 165 -14.85 37.83 0.72
C LYS A 165 -14.46 39.06 -0.12
N ARG A 166 -13.72 38.86 -1.21
CA ARG A 166 -13.23 39.96 -2.07
C ARG A 166 -14.31 40.56 -2.97
N SER A 167 -15.22 39.73 -3.47
CA SER A 167 -16.26 40.14 -4.44
C SER A 167 -17.61 39.51 -4.08
N PRO A 168 -18.24 39.89 -2.95
CA PRO A 168 -19.50 39.31 -2.49
C PRO A 168 -20.66 39.49 -3.47
N GLU A 169 -20.62 40.52 -4.33
CA GLU A 169 -21.61 40.84 -5.37
C GLU A 169 -21.65 39.82 -6.51
N LYS A 170 -20.57 39.04 -6.72
CA LYS A 170 -20.53 37.95 -7.71
C LYS A 170 -21.29 36.71 -7.27
N TYR A 171 -21.88 36.75 -6.07
CA TYR A 171 -22.53 35.62 -5.44
C TYR A 171 -23.96 35.96 -5.05
N ARG A 172 -24.80 34.93 -5.06
CA ARG A 172 -26.19 35.04 -4.63
C ARG A 172 -26.25 35.62 -3.21
N PRO A 173 -27.04 36.69 -2.97
CA PRO A 173 -27.24 37.22 -1.64
C PRO A 173 -27.98 36.21 -0.75
N GLU A 174 -27.76 36.28 0.56
CA GLU A 174 -28.41 35.38 1.53
C GLU A 174 -29.93 35.60 1.58
N VAL A 175 -30.34 36.87 1.50
CA VAL A 175 -31.75 37.26 1.41
C VAL A 175 -32.05 37.63 -0.03
N LEU A 176 -32.98 36.89 -0.65
CA LEU A 176 -33.41 37.17 -2.01
C LEU A 176 -34.27 38.44 -2.06
N PRO A 177 -34.13 39.28 -3.11
CA PRO A 177 -35.00 40.42 -3.32
C PRO A 177 -36.50 40.05 -3.38
N ILE A 178 -37.35 41.01 -2.99
CA ILE A 178 -38.81 40.83 -2.97
C ILE A 178 -39.40 40.91 -4.39
N THR A 179 -38.80 41.72 -5.27
CA THR A 179 -39.29 41.88 -6.64
C THR A 179 -38.90 40.67 -7.52
N ALA A 180 -39.78 40.31 -8.46
CA ALA A 180 -39.57 39.14 -9.32
C ALA A 180 -38.30 39.27 -10.19
N ALA A 181 -38.10 40.43 -10.83
CA ALA A 181 -36.95 40.67 -11.70
C ALA A 181 -35.61 40.59 -10.96
N GLN A 182 -35.48 41.25 -9.80
CA GLN A 182 -34.25 41.21 -9.00
C GLN A 182 -34.01 39.82 -8.39
N ARG A 183 -35.08 39.06 -8.10
CA ARG A 183 -34.95 37.69 -7.62
C ARG A 183 -34.41 36.77 -8.72
N GLU A 184 -34.87 36.90 -9.95
CA GLU A 184 -34.39 36.12 -11.09
C GLU A 184 -32.90 36.39 -11.35
N GLU A 185 -32.51 37.67 -11.34
CA GLU A 185 -31.10 38.07 -11.43
C GLU A 185 -30.26 37.49 -10.28
N ALA A 186 -30.72 37.59 -9.03
CA ALA A 186 -30.03 37.03 -7.88
C ALA A 186 -29.90 35.50 -7.94
N LEU A 187 -30.91 34.80 -8.47
CA LEU A 187 -30.90 33.34 -8.63
C LEU A 187 -29.93 32.88 -9.73
N SER A 188 -29.70 33.72 -10.74
CA SER A 188 -28.70 33.44 -11.79
C SER A 188 -27.26 33.43 -11.24
N LEU A 189 -27.01 34.14 -10.14
CA LEU A 189 -25.72 34.14 -9.47
C LEU A 189 -25.45 32.81 -8.74
N PRO A 190 -24.19 32.35 -8.71
CA PRO A 190 -23.83 31.12 -8.01
C PRO A 190 -24.02 31.28 -6.49
N PRO A 191 -24.44 30.20 -5.78
CA PRO A 191 -24.64 30.25 -4.34
C PRO A 191 -23.32 30.47 -3.59
N LYS A 192 -23.43 31.09 -2.41
CA LYS A 192 -22.33 31.18 -1.44
C LYS A 192 -22.16 29.85 -0.73
N ILE A 193 -20.92 29.44 -0.50
CA ILE A 193 -20.60 28.40 0.48
C ILE A 193 -20.53 29.01 1.89
N GLN A 194 -20.82 28.21 2.91
CA GLN A 194 -20.79 28.64 4.30
C GLN A 194 -19.38 29.10 4.69
N THR A 195 -19.28 30.14 5.52
CA THR A 195 -18.00 30.57 6.09
C THR A 195 -17.53 29.57 7.15
N GLY A 196 -16.22 29.35 7.21
CA GLY A 196 -15.60 28.40 8.15
C GLY A 196 -14.23 27.95 7.67
N GLN A 197 -13.60 27.07 8.43
CA GLN A 197 -12.38 26.37 8.04
C GLN A 197 -12.78 25.00 7.51
N TYR A 198 -12.66 24.80 6.20
CA TYR A 198 -12.94 23.50 5.61
C TYR A 198 -11.75 22.58 5.84
N ARG A 199 -12.02 21.40 6.39
CA ARG A 199 -11.07 20.30 6.49
C ARG A 199 -11.59 19.14 5.66
N VAL A 200 -10.83 18.70 4.67
CA VAL A 200 -11.18 17.61 3.75
C VAL A 200 -10.30 16.40 4.03
N ILE A 201 -10.90 15.34 4.57
CA ILE A 201 -10.19 14.17 5.07
C ILE A 201 -10.32 13.03 4.08
N ASN A 202 -9.18 12.47 3.67
CA ASN A 202 -9.14 11.27 2.84
C ASN A 202 -9.23 10.01 3.71
N ALA A 203 -10.40 9.40 3.72
CA ALA A 203 -10.67 8.13 4.37
C ALA A 203 -10.79 6.98 3.37
N GLY A 204 -10.34 7.15 2.12
CA GLY A 204 -10.28 6.07 1.15
C GLY A 204 -9.35 4.94 1.62
N VAL A 205 -9.71 3.70 1.33
CA VAL A 205 -8.88 2.53 1.62
C VAL A 205 -8.91 1.62 0.39
N PRO A 206 -7.75 1.30 -0.22
CA PRO A 206 -7.71 0.47 -1.41
C PRO A 206 -8.40 -0.88 -1.18
N GLY A 207 -9.30 -1.27 -2.10
CA GLY A 207 -10.03 -2.54 -2.04
C GLY A 207 -11.32 -2.51 -1.21
N TYR A 208 -11.73 -1.37 -0.67
CA TYR A 208 -13.03 -1.25 0.00
C TYR A 208 -14.20 -1.28 -0.98
N ALA A 209 -15.15 -2.19 -0.71
CA ALA A 209 -16.48 -2.20 -1.31
C ALA A 209 -17.50 -1.44 -0.44
N SER A 210 -18.75 -1.33 -0.90
CA SER A 210 -19.82 -0.59 -0.21
C SER A 210 -20.05 -1.03 1.24
N GLY A 211 -19.98 -2.33 1.54
CA GLY A 211 -20.08 -2.82 2.92
C GLY A 211 -18.93 -2.33 3.82
N ASN A 212 -17.69 -2.33 3.32
CA ASN A 212 -16.55 -1.77 4.07
C ASN A 212 -16.71 -0.27 4.29
N ILE A 213 -17.16 0.46 3.26
CA ILE A 213 -17.38 1.91 3.30
C ILE A 213 -18.45 2.25 4.34
N LEU A 214 -19.58 1.52 4.35
CA LEU A 214 -20.64 1.71 5.32
C LEU A 214 -20.16 1.45 6.75
N ALA A 215 -19.42 0.35 6.95
CA ALA A 215 -18.87 0.02 8.25
C ALA A 215 -17.84 1.05 8.73
N GLN A 216 -16.96 1.54 7.85
CA GLN A 216 -16.01 2.61 8.15
C GLN A 216 -16.75 3.90 8.53
N PHE A 217 -17.79 4.26 7.77
CA PHE A 217 -18.61 5.43 8.08
C PHE A 217 -19.23 5.32 9.48
N ALA A 218 -19.96 4.24 9.73
CA ALA A 218 -20.73 4.05 10.94
C ALA A 218 -19.85 3.90 12.20
N LEU A 219 -18.75 3.15 12.10
CA LEU A 219 -17.95 2.74 13.26
C LEU A 219 -16.77 3.68 13.52
N LYS A 220 -16.27 4.38 12.50
CA LYS A 220 -15.05 5.20 12.60
C LYS A 220 -15.28 6.68 12.32
N ILE A 221 -16.10 7.04 11.33
CA ILE A 221 -16.19 8.44 10.87
C ILE A 221 -17.29 9.23 11.59
N LEU A 222 -18.43 8.62 11.91
CA LEU A 222 -19.52 9.29 12.63
C LEU A 222 -19.08 10.03 13.92
N PRO A 223 -18.19 9.48 14.78
CA PRO A 223 -17.69 10.18 15.96
C PRO A 223 -16.99 11.52 15.68
N TYR A 224 -16.45 11.71 14.46
CA TYR A 224 -15.81 12.96 14.05
C TYR A 224 -16.80 14.05 13.61
N GLN A 225 -18.11 13.80 13.67
CA GLN A 225 -19.16 14.76 13.36
C GLN A 225 -18.99 15.41 11.95
N PRO A 226 -18.97 14.58 10.88
CA PRO A 226 -18.82 15.08 9.51
C PRO A 226 -19.97 16.01 9.13
N ASP A 227 -19.67 17.11 8.43
CA ASP A 227 -20.68 18.00 7.82
C ASP A 227 -21.07 17.50 6.42
N VAL A 228 -20.12 16.91 5.69
CA VAL A 228 -20.33 16.33 4.37
C VAL A 228 -19.59 15.00 4.25
N VAL A 229 -20.22 14.05 3.57
CA VAL A 229 -19.63 12.77 3.23
C VAL A 229 -19.70 12.57 1.72
N ILE A 230 -18.56 12.33 1.10
CA ILE A 230 -18.43 12.02 -0.33
C ILE A 230 -18.03 10.55 -0.43
N VAL A 231 -18.80 9.76 -1.17
CA VAL A 231 -18.50 8.35 -1.44
C VAL A 231 -18.06 8.21 -2.89
N LEU A 232 -16.80 7.87 -3.09
CA LEU A 232 -16.20 7.59 -4.40
C LEU A 232 -15.79 6.11 -4.46
N GLY A 233 -16.78 5.25 -4.70
CA GLY A 233 -16.63 3.78 -4.71
C GLY A 233 -17.53 3.11 -5.75
N GLY A 234 -17.74 1.79 -5.60
CA GLY A 234 -18.63 1.00 -6.47
C GLY A 234 -17.92 0.04 -7.42
N TYR A 235 -16.67 0.30 -7.79
CA TYR A 235 -15.92 -0.62 -8.66
C TYR A 235 -15.61 -1.95 -7.95
N ASP A 236 -15.17 -1.89 -6.70
CA ASP A 236 -14.83 -3.09 -5.91
C ASP A 236 -16.07 -3.97 -5.66
N ASP A 237 -17.27 -3.39 -5.57
CA ASP A 237 -18.54 -4.11 -5.45
C ASP A 237 -18.82 -5.04 -6.65
N LEU A 238 -18.46 -4.60 -7.87
CA LEU A 238 -18.62 -5.41 -9.08
C LEU A 238 -17.66 -6.61 -9.15
N THR A 239 -16.62 -6.60 -8.29
CA THR A 239 -15.62 -7.67 -8.22
C THR A 239 -15.89 -8.64 -7.07
N LEU A 240 -16.88 -8.36 -6.22
CA LEU A 240 -17.25 -9.23 -5.10
C LEU A 240 -18.04 -10.44 -5.60
N PRO A 241 -17.83 -11.63 -5.02
CA PRO A 241 -18.76 -12.74 -5.14
C PRO A 241 -20.16 -12.34 -4.63
N GLU A 242 -21.22 -12.86 -5.23
CA GLU A 242 -22.62 -12.55 -4.83
C GLU A 242 -22.93 -12.84 -3.35
N THR A 243 -22.14 -13.69 -2.71
CA THR A 243 -22.31 -14.08 -1.29
C THR A 243 -21.58 -13.16 -0.31
N GLU A 244 -20.79 -12.20 -0.80
CA GLU A 244 -19.98 -11.31 0.04
C GLU A 244 -20.49 -9.86 -0.05
N GLU A 245 -20.77 -9.24 1.09
CA GLU A 245 -21.23 -7.84 1.18
C GLU A 245 -20.06 -6.86 1.40
N MET A 246 -18.88 -7.35 1.76
CA MET A 246 -17.67 -6.56 2.02
C MET A 246 -16.42 -7.36 1.70
N ARG A 247 -15.31 -6.67 1.38
CA ARG A 247 -14.01 -7.29 1.24
C ARG A 247 -13.39 -7.60 2.61
N GLU A 248 -13.02 -8.85 2.77
CA GLU A 248 -12.22 -9.34 3.89
C GLU A 248 -10.75 -9.51 3.52
N ILE A 249 -9.91 -9.84 4.50
CA ILE A 249 -8.52 -10.23 4.23
C ILE A 249 -8.51 -11.51 3.38
N PRO A 250 -7.88 -11.49 2.17
CA PRO A 250 -7.91 -12.63 1.27
C PRO A 250 -7.43 -13.92 1.93
N ARG A 251 -8.18 -15.01 1.73
CA ARG A 251 -7.88 -16.35 2.23
C ARG A 251 -7.83 -16.49 3.75
N LEU A 252 -8.20 -15.51 4.56
CA LEU A 252 -8.11 -15.65 6.03
C LEU A 252 -8.85 -16.89 6.56
N ASP A 253 -10.04 -17.18 6.06
CA ASP A 253 -10.81 -18.37 6.48
C ASP A 253 -10.20 -19.67 5.97
N TYR A 254 -9.75 -19.69 4.71
CA TYR A 254 -9.00 -20.83 4.17
C TYR A 254 -7.72 -21.10 4.98
N LEU A 255 -7.06 -20.03 5.40
CA LEU A 255 -5.88 -20.06 6.22
C LEU A 255 -6.22 -20.61 7.62
N LEU A 256 -7.22 -20.06 8.32
CA LEU A 256 -7.60 -20.55 9.65
C LEU A 256 -8.06 -22.02 9.62
N ASN A 257 -8.61 -22.49 8.51
CA ASN A 257 -9.11 -23.86 8.35
C ASN A 257 -8.05 -24.89 7.90
N HIS A 258 -6.80 -24.49 7.55
CA HIS A 258 -5.74 -25.41 7.07
C HIS A 258 -4.38 -25.22 7.78
N PRO A 259 -4.27 -25.42 9.11
CA PRO A 259 -3.09 -25.09 9.91
C PRO A 259 -1.81 -25.87 9.52
N VAL A 260 -1.92 -27.09 9.00
CA VAL A 260 -0.75 -27.88 8.56
C VAL A 260 -0.11 -27.30 7.29
N ARG A 261 -0.91 -26.82 6.35
CA ARG A 261 -0.41 -26.21 5.10
C ARG A 261 0.31 -24.89 5.41
N HIS A 262 -0.15 -24.15 6.41
CA HIS A 262 0.53 -22.97 6.94
C HIS A 262 1.87 -23.24 7.54
N PHE A 263 1.97 -24.27 8.38
CA PHE A 263 3.24 -24.65 8.97
C PHE A 263 4.29 -24.93 7.89
N TRP A 264 3.91 -25.62 6.81
CA TRP A 264 4.81 -25.84 5.68
C TRP A 264 5.15 -24.54 4.94
N ILE A 265 4.18 -23.67 4.67
CA ILE A 265 4.45 -22.37 4.02
C ILE A 265 5.35 -21.49 4.90
N ALA A 266 5.16 -21.47 6.22
CA ALA A 266 5.99 -20.75 7.20
C ALA A 266 7.44 -21.19 7.15
N ILE A 267 7.67 -22.49 6.99
CA ILE A 267 9.01 -23.06 6.91
C ILE A 267 9.64 -22.81 5.53
N THR A 268 8.86 -22.89 4.44
CA THR A 268 9.42 -22.81 3.09
C THR A 268 9.56 -21.38 2.57
N GLN A 269 8.73 -20.43 2.99
CA GLN A 269 8.75 -19.05 2.50
C GLN A 269 10.09 -18.32 2.76
N PRO A 270 10.66 -18.33 3.98
CA PRO A 270 11.97 -17.70 4.23
C PRO A 270 13.08 -18.30 3.37
N ILE A 271 13.03 -19.62 3.16
CA ILE A 271 13.98 -20.36 2.33
C ILE A 271 13.85 -19.91 0.87
N GLN A 272 12.62 -19.85 0.33
CA GLN A 272 12.34 -19.39 -1.03
C GLN A 272 12.75 -17.93 -1.24
N GLN A 273 12.45 -17.03 -0.31
CA GLN A 273 12.84 -15.62 -0.37
C GLN A 273 14.36 -15.44 -0.30
N PHE A 274 15.05 -16.26 0.49
CA PHE A 274 16.51 -16.31 0.52
C PHE A 274 17.06 -16.73 -0.85
N PHE A 275 16.53 -17.80 -1.44
CA PHE A 275 16.92 -18.24 -2.79
C PHE A 275 16.62 -17.19 -3.87
N ALA A 276 15.49 -16.50 -3.81
CA ALA A 276 15.13 -15.46 -4.78
C ALA A 276 16.08 -14.25 -4.76
N LYS A 277 16.76 -14.00 -3.63
CA LYS A 277 17.76 -12.93 -3.50
C LYS A 277 19.13 -13.29 -4.09
N THR A 278 19.39 -14.59 -4.31
CA THR A 278 20.67 -15.08 -4.84
C THR A 278 20.90 -14.65 -6.28
N SER A 279 22.15 -14.34 -6.59
CA SER A 279 22.65 -13.98 -7.92
C SER A 279 22.50 -15.15 -8.89
N ILE A 280 22.60 -16.39 -8.39
CA ILE A 280 22.33 -17.61 -9.16
C ILE A 280 20.91 -17.60 -9.71
N PHE A 281 19.92 -17.39 -8.84
CA PHE A 281 18.50 -17.39 -9.24
C PHE A 281 18.20 -16.26 -10.23
N LYS A 282 18.71 -15.05 -9.96
CA LYS A 282 18.57 -13.88 -10.85
C LYS A 282 19.17 -14.13 -12.24
N THR A 283 20.32 -14.81 -12.32
CA THR A 283 20.97 -15.17 -13.58
C THR A 283 20.18 -16.23 -14.33
N LEU A 284 19.65 -17.25 -13.63
CA LEU A 284 18.76 -18.25 -14.24
C LEU A 284 17.48 -17.61 -14.79
N GLN A 285 16.89 -16.63 -14.08
CA GLN A 285 15.72 -15.90 -14.55
C GLN A 285 15.97 -15.12 -15.85
N LEU A 286 17.15 -14.50 -15.99
CA LEU A 286 17.56 -13.79 -17.20
C LEU A 286 17.73 -14.73 -18.42
N PHE A 287 18.40 -15.87 -18.23
CA PHE A 287 18.79 -16.74 -19.35
C PHE A 287 17.74 -17.79 -19.72
N VAL A 288 17.02 -18.33 -18.73
CA VAL A 288 16.04 -19.41 -18.94
C VAL A 288 14.64 -18.86 -19.15
N PHE A 289 14.25 -17.83 -18.41
CA PHE A 289 12.88 -17.34 -18.34
C PHE A 289 12.66 -15.97 -18.97
N LYS A 290 13.66 -15.43 -19.70
CA LYS A 290 13.69 -14.10 -20.38
C LYS A 290 12.53 -13.19 -19.97
N PRO A 291 12.72 -12.22 -19.04
CA PRO A 291 11.61 -11.44 -18.54
C PRO A 291 10.81 -10.83 -19.69
N GLU A 292 9.55 -11.25 -19.82
CA GLU A 292 8.60 -10.66 -20.76
C GLU A 292 8.62 -9.13 -20.54
N PRO A 293 8.80 -8.31 -21.58
CA PRO A 293 8.61 -6.89 -21.43
C PRO A 293 7.21 -6.66 -20.88
N SER A 294 7.09 -5.82 -19.85
CA SER A 294 5.81 -5.57 -19.20
C SER A 294 4.74 -5.20 -20.23
N LEU A 295 3.54 -5.79 -20.12
CA LEU A 295 2.37 -5.49 -20.97
C LEU A 295 2.18 -3.98 -21.21
N THR A 296 2.50 -3.14 -20.22
CA THR A 296 2.52 -1.67 -20.30
C THR A 296 3.29 -1.10 -21.50
N GLN A 297 4.34 -1.77 -21.99
CA GLN A 297 5.14 -1.34 -23.14
C GLN A 297 4.54 -1.75 -24.50
N LYS A 298 3.61 -2.72 -24.52
CA LYS A 298 3.01 -3.24 -25.77
C LYS A 298 1.55 -2.83 -25.96
N THR A 299 0.81 -2.50 -24.89
CA THR A 299 -0.66 -2.32 -24.97
C THR A 299 -1.17 -0.92 -24.63
N LEU A 300 -0.32 0.03 -24.18
CA LEU A 300 -0.74 1.42 -24.06
C LEU A 300 -0.47 2.16 -25.36
N ALA A 301 -1.52 2.36 -26.15
CA ALA A 301 -1.55 3.24 -27.32
C ALA A 301 -1.45 4.74 -26.97
N VAL A 302 -0.92 5.07 -25.79
CA VAL A 302 -0.63 6.45 -25.40
C VAL A 302 0.88 6.51 -25.25
N ALA A 303 1.53 6.94 -26.32
CA ALA A 303 2.93 7.32 -26.28
C ALA A 303 3.13 8.39 -25.17
N PRO A 304 4.29 8.43 -24.50
CA PRO A 304 4.63 9.49 -23.57
C PRO A 304 4.91 10.77 -24.38
N GLN A 305 3.88 11.37 -24.93
CA GLN A 305 3.93 12.74 -25.42
C GLN A 305 3.38 13.63 -24.32
N ASN A 306 4.18 14.62 -23.93
CA ASN A 306 3.95 15.67 -22.93
C ASN A 306 2.74 16.57 -23.21
N GLN A 307 1.64 16.05 -23.74
CA GLN A 307 0.41 16.82 -23.92
C GLN A 307 -0.44 16.69 -22.66
N SER A 308 -0.71 17.84 -22.07
CA SER A 308 -1.54 17.96 -20.88
C SER A 308 -2.96 17.49 -21.19
N LEU A 309 -3.56 16.72 -20.28
CA LEU A 309 -4.97 16.31 -20.35
C LEU A 309 -5.95 17.50 -20.39
N VAL A 310 -5.48 18.71 -20.09
CA VAL A 310 -6.22 19.97 -20.18
C VAL A 310 -6.67 20.27 -21.60
N ASP A 311 -5.93 19.82 -22.62
CA ASP A 311 -6.24 20.10 -24.04
C ASP A 311 -7.39 19.23 -24.60
N TYR A 312 -7.90 18.28 -23.80
CA TYR A 312 -8.96 17.34 -24.17
C TYR A 312 -10.27 17.54 -23.41
N LEU A 313 -10.38 18.57 -22.56
CA LEU A 313 -11.64 18.95 -21.93
C LEU A 313 -12.26 20.13 -22.72
N PRO A 314 -13.58 20.14 -22.93
CA PRO A 314 -14.27 21.13 -23.75
C PRO A 314 -14.21 22.56 -23.20
#